data_AF-A0A5A7MXN1-F1
#
_entry.id   AF-A0A5A7MXN1-F1
#
_cell.length_a   1.000
_cell.length_b   1.000
_cell.length_c   1.000
_cell.angle_alpha   90.00
_cell.angle_beta   90.00
_cell.angle_gamma   90.00
#
_symmetry.space_group_name_H-M   'P 1'
#
loop_
_entity.id
_entity.type
_entity.pdbx_description
1 polymer ?
#
loop_
_entity_poly.entity_id
_entity_poly.type
_entity_poly.pdbx_seq_one_letter_code
_entity_poly.pdbx_strand_id
1 'polypeptide(L)'
;MRIMNTLILGLASALMVSGSALAAGGDTELKTVDFSYEGPFGTFDRAAAQRGFQVFREVCSSCHSAKYLAFRTLEGIGYSEEMAKAIAAEYQITDGPDEFGDMFQRPGKLSDYVPAPFPNENAARASNGGAYPPDLSVIVKAREGGGAISIPC
;
A
#
# COMPACT_ATOMS: atom_id res chain seq x y z
N MET A 1 36.31 -51.73 16.61
CA MET A 1 36.07 -50.67 17.60
C MET A 1 36.21 -49.25 17.04
N ARG A 2 37.23 -48.95 16.22
CA ARG A 2 37.43 -47.60 15.64
C ARG A 2 36.33 -47.11 14.66
N ILE A 3 35.75 -48.03 13.88
CA ILE A 3 34.73 -47.71 12.85
C ILE A 3 33.34 -47.47 13.48
N MET A 4 33.06 -48.11 14.62
CA MET A 4 31.80 -47.94 15.36
C MET A 4 31.74 -46.56 16.03
N ASN A 5 32.86 -46.07 16.57
CA ASN A 5 32.94 -44.73 17.17
C ASN A 5 32.82 -43.60 16.13
N THR A 6 33.31 -43.79 14.91
CA THR A 6 33.16 -42.80 13.84
C THR A 6 31.72 -42.69 13.31
N LEU A 7 30.96 -43.79 13.31
CA LEU A 7 29.53 -43.77 12.94
C LEU A 7 28.66 -43.08 14.00
N ILE A 8 28.98 -43.26 15.29
CA ILE A 8 28.25 -42.61 16.40
C ILE A 8 28.51 -41.09 16.43
N LEU A 9 29.73 -40.64 16.12
CA LEU A 9 30.05 -39.21 16.01
C LEU A 9 29.39 -38.52 14.80
N GLY A 10 29.26 -39.24 13.68
CA GLY A 10 28.61 -38.72 12.47
C GLY A 10 27.11 -38.49 12.65
N LEU A 11 26.42 -39.41 13.34
CA LEU A 11 24.96 -39.33 13.54
C LEU A 11 24.57 -38.25 14.57
N ALA A 12 25.40 -38.01 15.59
CA ALA A 12 25.18 -36.94 16.56
C ALA A 12 25.32 -35.53 15.95
N SER A 13 26.10 -35.39 14.87
CA SER A 13 26.31 -34.11 14.18
C SER A 13 25.15 -33.72 13.25
N ALA A 14 24.38 -34.71 12.77
CA ALA A 14 23.25 -34.47 11.87
C ALA A 14 21.96 -33.99 12.59
N LEU A 15 21.82 -34.27 13.90
CA LEU A 15 20.64 -33.84 14.67
C LEU A 15 20.68 -32.36 15.09
N MET A 16 21.86 -31.73 15.11
CA MET A 16 22.06 -30.35 15.57
C MET A 16 21.67 -29.28 14.52
N VAL A 17 21.33 -29.66 13.29
CA VAL A 17 20.86 -28.73 12.22
C VAL A 17 19.34 -28.75 12.10
N SER A 18 18.63 -29.16 13.16
CA SER A 18 17.17 -29.01 13.24
C SER A 18 16.83 -27.66 13.89
N GLY A 19 17.33 -26.56 13.30
CA GLY A 19 16.92 -25.22 13.70
C GLY A 19 15.44 -25.05 13.43
N SER A 20 14.63 -24.87 14.46
CA SER A 20 13.24 -24.49 14.31
C SER A 20 13.21 -23.17 13.53
N ALA A 21 12.62 -23.16 12.34
CA ALA A 21 12.24 -21.92 11.70
C ALA A 21 11.13 -21.29 12.55
N LEU A 22 11.50 -20.37 13.46
CA LEU A 22 10.50 -19.50 14.06
C LEU A 22 9.98 -18.60 12.94
N ALA A 23 8.72 -18.78 12.57
CA ALA A 23 8.03 -17.80 11.77
C ALA A 23 8.03 -16.48 12.55
N ALA A 24 8.54 -15.41 11.95
CA ALA A 24 8.43 -14.05 12.47
C ALA A 24 6.99 -13.49 12.34
N GLY A 25 5.98 -14.36 12.36
CA GLY A 25 4.56 -14.03 12.31
C GLY A 25 3.98 -13.91 13.71
N GLY A 26 4.63 -13.14 14.58
CA GLY A 26 4.03 -12.76 15.85
C GLY A 26 3.19 -11.50 15.63
N ASP A 27 1.91 -11.55 15.99
CA ASP A 27 1.07 -10.37 16.07
C ASP A 27 1.71 -9.39 17.04
N THR A 28 2.28 -8.31 16.53
CA THR A 28 2.69 -7.20 17.38
C THR A 28 1.42 -6.54 17.89
N GLU A 29 1.31 -6.40 19.21
CA GLU A 29 0.19 -5.70 19.81
C GLU A 29 0.03 -4.31 19.15
N LEU A 30 -1.12 -4.10 18.55
CA LEU A 30 -1.42 -2.84 17.90
C LEU A 30 -1.49 -1.75 18.96
N LYS A 31 -0.90 -0.59 18.65
CA LYS A 31 -1.04 0.57 19.51
C LYS A 31 -2.50 0.97 19.59
N THR A 32 -2.97 1.21 20.80
CA THR A 32 -4.24 1.91 21.00
C THR A 32 -4.04 3.37 20.61
N VAL A 33 -4.87 3.85 19.68
CA VAL A 33 -4.85 5.22 19.18
C VAL A 33 -6.27 5.75 19.26
N ASP A 34 -6.47 6.86 19.97
CA ASP A 34 -7.77 7.51 20.05
C ASP A 34 -7.98 8.35 18.78
N PHE A 35 -8.89 7.91 17.90
CA PHE A 35 -9.17 8.60 16.65
C PHE A 35 -10.35 9.57 16.78
N SER A 36 -10.30 10.71 16.08
CA SER A 36 -11.38 11.71 16.09
C SER A 36 -12.72 11.22 15.55
N TYR A 37 -12.71 10.16 14.74
CA TYR A 37 -13.89 9.54 14.15
C TYR A 37 -14.51 8.42 15.01
N GLU A 38 -13.96 8.14 16.19
CA GLU A 38 -14.50 7.11 17.08
C GLU A 38 -15.78 7.55 17.79
N GLY A 39 -16.57 6.56 18.19
CA GLY A 39 -17.87 6.76 18.82
C GLY A 39 -19.01 7.09 17.84
N PRO A 40 -20.26 7.11 18.33
CA PRO A 40 -21.46 7.24 17.48
C PRO A 40 -21.59 8.60 16.77
N PHE A 41 -20.87 9.62 17.24
CA PHE A 41 -20.89 10.97 16.67
C PHE A 41 -19.50 11.47 16.26
N GLY A 42 -18.50 10.58 16.21
CA GLY A 42 -17.16 10.91 15.77
C GLY A 42 -17.13 11.36 14.31
N THR A 43 -16.20 12.26 13.98
CA THR A 43 -16.00 12.74 12.61
C THR A 43 -14.52 12.78 12.26
N PHE A 44 -14.21 12.63 10.97
CA PHE A 44 -12.83 12.73 10.52
C PHE A 44 -12.28 14.15 10.73
N ASP A 45 -11.07 14.25 11.28
CA ASP A 45 -10.27 15.47 11.22
C ASP A 45 -9.83 15.71 9.77
N ARG A 46 -10.45 16.70 9.12
CA ARG A 46 -10.15 17.07 7.72
C ARG A 46 -8.71 17.53 7.53
N ALA A 47 -8.13 18.24 8.49
CA ALA A 47 -6.74 18.69 8.38
C ALA A 47 -5.78 17.49 8.47
N ALA A 48 -6.08 16.52 9.32
CA ALA A 48 -5.34 15.25 9.35
C ALA A 48 -5.49 14.46 8.04
N ALA A 49 -6.70 14.40 7.48
CA ALA A 49 -6.95 13.72 6.21
C ALA A 49 -6.19 14.36 5.04
N GLN A 50 -6.10 15.70 4.98
CA GLN A 50 -5.31 16.42 3.98
C GLN A 50 -3.81 16.11 4.10
N ARG A 51 -3.25 16.13 5.31
CA ARG A 51 -1.85 15.71 5.54
C ARG A 51 -1.62 14.25 5.17
N GLY A 52 -2.56 13.37 5.51
CA GLY A 52 -2.51 11.95 5.13
C GLY A 52 -2.52 11.75 3.62
N PHE A 53 -3.31 12.52 2.88
CA PHE A 53 -3.30 12.49 1.42
C PHE A 53 -1.97 12.99 0.84
N GLN A 54 -1.36 14.02 1.42
CA GLN A 54 -0.02 14.46 1.03
C GLN A 54 1.01 13.34 1.23
N VAL A 55 1.02 12.67 2.39
CA VAL A 55 1.91 11.53 2.65
C VAL A 55 1.68 10.40 1.63
N PHE A 56 0.42 10.09 1.32
CA PHE A 56 0.12 9.10 0.29
C PHE A 56 0.73 9.46 -1.07
N ARG A 57 0.58 10.72 -1.51
CA ARG A 57 1.10 11.19 -2.81
C ARG A 57 2.62 11.22 -2.88
N GLU A 58 3.28 11.63 -1.79
CA GLU A 58 4.72 11.87 -1.78
C GLU A 58 5.52 10.59 -1.46
N VAL A 59 4.91 9.62 -0.79
CA VAL A 59 5.60 8.41 -0.31
C VAL A 59 4.97 7.15 -0.91
N CYS A 60 3.69 6.91 -0.60
CA CYS A 60 3.08 5.61 -0.83
C CYS A 60 2.67 5.34 -2.28
N SER A 61 2.28 6.37 -3.04
CA SER A 61 1.76 6.21 -4.42
C SER A 61 2.82 5.78 -5.43
N SER A 62 4.09 5.73 -5.03
CA SER A 62 5.18 5.15 -5.83
C SER A 62 5.11 3.62 -5.89
N CYS A 63 4.54 2.98 -4.88
CA CYS A 63 4.46 1.51 -4.77
C CYS A 63 3.02 1.00 -4.71
N HIS A 64 2.13 1.76 -4.06
CA HIS A 64 0.75 1.36 -3.81
C HIS A 64 -0.24 2.09 -4.72
N SER A 65 -1.20 1.34 -5.27
CA SER A 65 -2.36 1.93 -5.94
C SER A 65 -3.43 2.38 -4.92
N ALA A 66 -4.29 3.29 -5.36
CA ALA A 66 -5.55 3.62 -4.70
C ALA A 66 -6.66 3.73 -5.77
N LYS A 67 -6.98 2.61 -6.42
CA LYS A 67 -7.80 2.57 -7.64
C LYS A 67 -9.23 3.11 -7.50
N TYR A 68 -9.76 3.24 -6.29
CA TYR A 68 -11.08 3.84 -6.06
C TYR A 68 -11.03 5.31 -5.60
N LEU A 69 -9.84 5.90 -5.48
CA LEU A 69 -9.66 7.30 -5.13
C LEU A 69 -9.70 8.16 -6.40
N ALA A 70 -10.78 8.91 -6.59
CA ALA A 70 -10.92 9.88 -7.68
C ALA A 70 -10.61 11.31 -7.19
N PHE A 71 -10.04 12.16 -8.03
CA PHE A 71 -9.66 13.52 -7.59
C PHE A 71 -10.85 14.36 -7.11
N ARG A 72 -12.04 14.16 -7.68
CA ARG A 72 -13.31 14.75 -7.21
C ARG A 72 -13.65 14.43 -5.74
N THR A 73 -13.13 13.34 -5.17
CA THR A 73 -13.43 13.00 -3.77
C THR A 73 -12.62 13.81 -2.77
N LEU A 74 -11.62 14.57 -3.22
CA LEU A 74 -10.77 15.41 -2.36
C LEU A 74 -11.56 16.55 -1.69
N GLU A 75 -12.66 16.99 -2.28
CA GLU A 75 -13.59 17.94 -1.63
C GLU A 75 -14.17 17.36 -0.33
N GLY A 76 -14.34 16.04 -0.25
CA GLY A 76 -14.84 15.35 0.94
C GLY A 76 -13.90 15.47 2.16
N ILE A 77 -12.61 15.70 1.92
CA ILE A 77 -11.61 15.95 2.97
C ILE A 77 -11.25 17.43 3.10
N GLY A 78 -11.99 18.33 2.44
CA GLY A 78 -11.89 19.78 2.63
C GLY A 78 -10.99 20.51 1.63
N TYR A 79 -10.57 19.89 0.52
CA TYR A 79 -9.99 20.65 -0.59
C TYR A 79 -11.08 21.47 -1.31
N SER A 80 -10.72 22.62 -1.89
CA SER A 80 -11.59 23.31 -2.84
C SER A 80 -11.54 22.61 -4.20
N GLU A 81 -12.55 22.84 -5.03
CA GLU A 81 -12.59 22.30 -6.39
C GLU A 81 -11.36 22.73 -7.20
N GLU A 82 -10.91 23.99 -7.06
CA GLU A 82 -9.73 24.52 -7.74
C GLU A 82 -8.45 23.83 -7.27
N MET A 83 -8.31 23.58 -5.97
CA MET A 83 -7.16 22.84 -5.43
C MET A 83 -7.18 21.38 -5.92
N ALA A 84 -8.34 20.73 -5.92
CA ALA A 84 -8.48 19.37 -6.43
C ALA A 84 -8.18 19.29 -7.94
N LYS A 85 -8.59 20.28 -8.74
CA LYS A 85 -8.23 20.40 -10.16
C LYS A 85 -6.74 20.60 -10.36
N ALA A 86 -6.12 21.47 -9.56
CA ALA A 86 -4.68 21.71 -9.63
C ALA A 86 -3.89 20.43 -9.34
N ILE A 87 -4.28 19.70 -8.28
CA ILE A 87 -3.69 18.42 -7.93
C ILE A 87 -3.87 17.40 -9.05
N ALA A 88 -5.07 17.28 -9.62
CA ALA A 88 -5.33 16.34 -10.72
C ALA A 88 -4.45 16.63 -11.94
N ALA A 89 -4.26 17.91 -12.26
CA ALA A 89 -3.47 18.35 -13.41
C ALA A 89 -1.97 18.04 -13.30
N GLU A 90 -1.45 17.76 -12.10
CA GLU A 90 -0.07 17.31 -11.89
C GLU A 90 0.16 15.89 -12.46
N TYR A 91 -0.91 15.09 -12.62
CA TYR A 91 -0.83 13.72 -13.10
C TYR A 91 -1.00 13.67 -14.63
N GLN A 92 -0.21 12.82 -15.27
CA GLN A 92 -0.35 12.48 -16.68
C GLN A 92 -1.22 11.23 -16.83
N ILE A 93 -2.36 11.37 -17.49
CA ILE A 93 -3.36 10.33 -17.70
C ILE A 93 -3.34 9.91 -19.17
N THR A 94 -3.26 8.61 -19.41
CA THR A 94 -3.45 8.03 -20.74
C THR A 94 -4.93 8.08 -21.12
N ASP A 95 -5.24 8.64 -22.28
CA ASP A 95 -6.60 8.75 -22.84
C ASP A 95 -6.56 8.45 -24.35
N GLY A 96 -7.73 8.36 -24.97
CA GLY A 96 -7.88 8.06 -26.40
C GLY A 96 -8.78 6.85 -26.67
N PRO A 97 -8.76 6.33 -27.91
CA PRO A 97 -7.91 6.76 -29.04
C PRO A 97 -8.31 8.13 -29.63
N ASP A 98 -7.36 8.79 -30.27
CA ASP A 98 -7.59 10.02 -31.06
C ASP A 98 -8.14 9.71 -32.48
N GLU A 99 -8.21 10.73 -33.34
CA GLU A 99 -8.71 10.59 -34.71
C GLU A 99 -7.85 9.68 -35.61
N PHE A 100 -6.59 9.44 -35.23
CA PHE A 100 -5.66 8.55 -35.93
C PHE A 100 -5.62 7.14 -35.32
N GLY A 101 -6.31 6.91 -34.20
CA GLY A 101 -6.33 5.64 -33.49
C GLY A 101 -5.26 5.52 -32.41
N ASP A 102 -4.51 6.60 -32.12
CA ASP A 102 -3.41 6.59 -31.17
C ASP A 102 -3.85 7.00 -29.76
N MET A 103 -3.25 6.39 -28.74
CA MET A 103 -3.44 6.79 -27.34
C MET A 103 -2.52 7.97 -27.01
N PHE A 104 -3.01 8.94 -26.23
CA PHE A 104 -2.25 10.14 -25.88
C PHE A 104 -2.24 10.39 -24.36
N GLN A 105 -1.30 11.23 -23.92
CA GLN A 105 -1.23 11.69 -22.53
C GLN A 105 -1.89 13.07 -22.39
N ARG A 106 -2.65 13.26 -21.32
CA ARG A 106 -3.19 14.57 -20.93
C ARG A 106 -3.06 14.82 -19.43
N PRO A 107 -3.09 16.10 -19.00
CA PRO A 107 -3.31 16.42 -17.60
C PRO A 107 -4.59 15.77 -17.06
N GLY A 108 -4.55 15.36 -15.79
CA GLY A 108 -5.70 14.81 -15.09
C GLY A 108 -6.82 15.83 -14.88
N LYS A 109 -8.05 15.33 -14.81
CA LYS A 109 -9.28 16.06 -14.45
C LYS A 109 -9.92 15.44 -13.22
N LEU A 110 -10.87 16.15 -12.61
CA LEU A 110 -11.54 15.70 -11.37
C LEU A 110 -12.17 14.31 -11.46
N SER A 111 -12.66 13.91 -12.64
CA SER A 111 -13.29 12.60 -12.83
C SER A 111 -12.29 11.44 -12.86
N ASP A 112 -11.01 11.72 -13.06
CA ASP A 112 -9.98 10.68 -13.14
C ASP A 112 -9.66 10.12 -11.76
N TYR A 113 -9.19 8.87 -11.75
CA TYR A 113 -8.67 8.19 -10.58
C TYR A 113 -7.18 8.44 -10.43
N VAL A 114 -6.65 8.31 -9.21
CA VAL A 114 -5.20 8.33 -8.99
C VAL A 114 -4.57 7.19 -9.81
N PRO A 115 -3.59 7.50 -10.69
CA PRO A 115 -2.94 6.49 -11.51
C PRO A 115 -2.27 5.40 -10.66
N ALA A 116 -2.35 4.16 -11.13
CA ALA A 116 -1.59 3.08 -10.51
C ALA A 116 -0.09 3.25 -10.83
N PRO A 117 0.81 2.95 -9.87
CA PRO A 117 2.26 3.04 -10.10
C PRO A 117 2.79 2.01 -11.10
N PHE A 118 2.05 0.92 -11.28
CA PHE A 118 2.42 -0.18 -12.17
C PHE A 118 1.25 -0.53 -13.10
N PRO A 119 1.54 -0.94 -14.35
CA PRO A 119 0.51 -1.29 -15.33
C PRO A 119 -0.20 -2.61 -15.02
N ASN A 120 0.40 -3.50 -14.23
CA ASN A 120 -0.16 -4.78 -13.83
C ASN A 120 0.59 -5.37 -12.62
N GLU A 121 0.03 -6.44 -12.05
CA GLU A 121 0.60 -7.14 -10.89
C GLU A 121 2.01 -7.70 -11.14
N ASN A 122 2.28 -8.25 -12.33
CA ASN A 122 3.59 -8.82 -12.65
C ASN A 122 4.68 -7.74 -12.62
N ALA A 123 4.40 -6.56 -13.18
CA ALA A 123 5.30 -5.41 -13.12
C ALA A 123 5.53 -4.96 -11.68
N ALA A 124 4.46 -4.87 -10.88
CA ALA A 124 4.56 -4.51 -9.47
C ALA A 124 5.43 -5.51 -8.69
N ARG A 125 5.25 -6.82 -8.89
CA ARG A 125 6.07 -7.86 -8.27
C ARG A 125 7.53 -7.78 -8.70
N ALA A 126 7.78 -7.57 -10.00
CA ALA A 126 9.14 -7.43 -10.51
C ALA A 126 9.90 -6.27 -9.86
N SER A 127 9.23 -5.13 -9.64
CA SER A 127 9.81 -3.95 -8.99
C SER A 127 9.95 -4.07 -7.47
N ASN A 128 9.27 -5.03 -6.83
CA ASN A 128 9.19 -5.17 -5.37
C ASN A 128 9.71 -6.54 -4.87
N GLY A 129 10.71 -7.12 -5.54
CA GLY A 129 11.36 -8.36 -5.09
C GLY A 129 10.44 -9.58 -5.04
N GLY A 130 9.40 -9.62 -5.90
CA GLY A 130 8.39 -10.68 -5.97
C GLY A 130 7.12 -10.42 -5.13
N ALA A 131 7.17 -9.47 -4.20
CA ALA A 131 6.00 -9.08 -3.40
C ALA A 131 5.07 -8.16 -4.20
N TYR A 132 3.75 -8.27 -3.98
CA TYR A 132 2.78 -7.38 -4.60
C TYR A 132 2.28 -6.36 -3.58
N PRO A 133 2.56 -5.06 -3.76
CA PRO A 133 2.02 -4.01 -2.89
C PRO A 133 0.48 -3.99 -2.97
N PRO A 134 -0.25 -4.13 -1.85
CA PRO A 134 -1.71 -4.13 -1.86
C PRO A 134 -2.26 -2.75 -2.23
N ASP A 135 -3.43 -2.72 -2.87
CA ASP A 135 -4.20 -1.49 -3.09
C ASP A 135 -4.70 -0.90 -1.77
N LEU A 136 -4.52 0.41 -1.58
CA LEU A 136 -4.83 1.10 -0.33
C LEU A 136 -6.25 1.66 -0.24
N SER A 137 -7.07 1.53 -1.29
CA SER A 137 -8.41 2.17 -1.33
C SER A 137 -9.31 1.76 -0.16
N VAL A 138 -9.16 0.52 0.31
CA VAL A 138 -9.99 -0.06 1.39
C VAL A 138 -9.16 -0.82 2.43
N ILE A 139 -7.84 -0.58 2.48
CA ILE A 139 -6.93 -1.41 3.27
C ILE A 139 -7.23 -1.39 4.78
N VAL A 140 -7.64 -0.23 5.30
CA VAL A 140 -8.09 -0.03 6.67
C VAL A 140 -9.33 -0.88 7.00
N LYS A 141 -10.18 -1.19 6.02
CA LYS A 141 -11.33 -2.09 6.21
C LYS A 141 -11.01 -3.55 5.92
N ALA A 142 -9.92 -3.81 5.20
CA ALA A 142 -9.54 -5.14 4.73
C ALA A 142 -8.62 -5.89 5.71
N ARG A 143 -8.30 -5.29 6.86
CA ARG A 143 -7.39 -5.83 7.87
C ARG A 143 -7.95 -5.56 9.26
N GLU A 144 -7.70 -6.49 10.18
CA GLU A 144 -8.03 -6.33 11.60
C GLU A 144 -7.12 -5.28 12.23
N GLY A 145 -7.70 -4.37 13.04
CA GLY A 145 -6.97 -3.24 13.62
C GLY A 145 -7.23 -1.88 12.97
N GLY A 146 -7.88 -1.85 11.80
CA GLY A 146 -8.33 -0.60 11.21
C GLY A 146 -7.21 0.41 10.96
N GLY A 147 -7.43 1.65 11.39
CA GLY A 147 -6.48 2.77 11.22
C GLY A 147 -5.23 2.65 12.09
N ALA A 148 -5.20 1.74 13.07
CA ALA A 148 -4.05 1.52 13.94
C ALA A 148 -2.95 0.68 13.27
N ILE A 149 -3.22 0.11 12.10
CA ILE A 149 -2.26 -0.73 11.38
C ILE A 149 -1.26 0.14 10.64
N SER A 150 0.03 -0.07 10.93
CA SER A 150 1.11 0.50 10.12
C SER A 150 1.26 -0.30 8.83
N ILE A 151 1.05 0.34 7.70
CA ILE A 151 1.39 -0.23 6.39
C ILE A 151 2.77 0.32 6.02
N PRO A 152 3.78 -0.55 5.78
CA PRO A 152 5.08 -0.08 5.34
C PRO A 152 4.96 0.50 3.93
N CYS A 153 4.97 1.83 3.87
CA CYS A 153 5.57 2.60 2.80
C CYS A 153 7.04 2.85 3.23
#